data_AF-A0A920HL65-F1
#
_entry.id   AF-A0A920HL65-F1
#
_cell.length_a   1.000
_cell.length_b   1.000
_cell.length_c   1.000
_cell.angle_alpha   90.00
_cell.angle_beta   90.00
_cell.angle_gamma   90.00
#
_symmetry.space_group_name_H-M   'P 1'
#
loop_
_entity.id
_entity.type
_entity.pdbx_description
1 polymer ?
#
loop_
_entity_poly.entity_id
_entity_poly.type
_entity_poly.pdbx_seq_one_letter_code
_entity_poly.pdbx_strand_id
1 'polypeptide(L)'
;MLNSSQVDDIYSAILKDSDNLISESIAANISLRLNDTISVDKGVRLIQNISKQKELFDGSGLSRYNLVTPKSVISSLHDIYNLIGFDRIKRYFLRTI
;
A
#
# COMPACT_ATOMS: atom_id res chain seq x y z
N MET A 1 0.58 11.69 -0.81
CA MET A 1 1.81 11.38 -1.56
C MET A 1 2.99 11.61 -0.65
N LEU A 2 3.94 10.67 -0.60
CA LEU A 2 5.21 10.87 0.11
C LEU A 2 5.97 11.99 -0.61
N ASN A 3 6.35 13.04 0.11
CA ASN A 3 7.10 14.17 -0.44
C ASN A 3 8.59 13.85 -0.45
N SER A 4 9.01 12.90 -1.28
CA SER A 4 10.42 12.53 -1.49
C SER A 4 10.70 12.42 -2.98
N SER A 5 11.89 12.87 -3.40
CA SER A 5 12.37 12.66 -4.78
C SER A 5 12.62 11.17 -5.09
N GLN A 6 12.64 10.31 -4.06
CA GLN A 6 12.91 8.86 -4.13
C GLN A 6 11.63 8.02 -3.97
N VAL A 7 10.46 8.59 -4.24
CA VAL A 7 9.18 7.89 -4.03
C VAL A 7 9.11 6.55 -4.79
N ASP A 8 9.70 6.52 -5.98
CA ASP A 8 9.75 5.32 -6.84
C ASP A 8 10.60 4.21 -6.20
N ASP A 9 11.71 4.57 -5.56
CA ASP A 9 12.60 3.63 -4.88
C ASP A 9 11.95 3.07 -3.61
N ILE A 10 11.24 3.93 -2.86
CA ILE A 10 10.48 3.50 -1.67
C ILE A 10 9.39 2.51 -2.06
N TYR A 11 8.60 2.81 -3.10
CA TYR A 11 7.57 1.88 -3.59
C TYR A 11 8.16 0.58 -4.12
N SER A 12 9.31 0.64 -4.79
CA SER A 12 10.04 -0.54 -5.23
C SER A 12 10.54 -1.40 -4.05
N ALA A 13 11.11 -0.80 -3.00
CA ALA A 13 11.61 -1.53 -1.84
C ALA A 13 10.49 -2.30 -1.13
N ILE A 14 9.32 -1.67 -0.94
CA ILE A 14 8.16 -2.32 -0.33
C ILE A 14 7.70 -3.53 -1.15
N LEU A 15 7.60 -3.35 -2.47
CA LEU A 15 7.02 -4.37 -3.35
C LEU A 15 8.00 -5.48 -3.73
N LYS A 16 9.31 -5.23 -3.67
CA LYS A 16 10.34 -6.22 -3.98
C LYS A 16 10.86 -6.95 -2.75
N ASP A 17 11.11 -6.21 -1.68
CA ASP A 17 11.72 -6.76 -0.47
C ASP A 17 10.67 -7.13 0.58
N SER A 18 9.39 -6.78 0.34
CA SER A 18 8.27 -7.09 1.22
C SER A 18 8.50 -6.59 2.66
N ASP A 19 9.13 -5.43 2.81
CA ASP A 19 9.51 -4.89 4.12
C ASP A 19 8.27 -4.44 4.92
N ASN A 20 8.03 -5.15 6.03
CA ASN A 20 6.88 -4.93 6.89
C ASN A 20 6.97 -3.59 7.65
N LEU A 21 8.17 -3.18 8.09
CA LEU A 21 8.37 -1.96 8.87
C LEU A 21 8.09 -0.72 8.00
N ILE A 22 8.51 -0.75 6.74
CA ILE A 22 8.21 0.33 5.80
C ILE A 22 6.70 0.40 5.52
N SER A 23 6.06 -0.76 5.35
CA SER A 23 4.61 -0.86 5.10
C SER A 23 3.78 -0.27 6.26
N GLU A 24 4.13 -0.61 7.50
CA GLU A 24 3.48 -0.05 8.70
C GLU A 24 3.78 1.44 8.88
N SER A 25 5.01 1.87 8.63
CA SER A 25 5.41 3.28 8.69
C SER A 25 4.62 4.14 7.72
N ILE A 26 4.29 3.63 6.54
CA ILE A 26 3.44 4.33 5.56
C ILE A 26 2.00 4.44 6.06
N ALA A 27 1.45 3.37 6.64
CA ALA A 27 0.12 3.42 7.24
C ALA A 27 0.06 4.49 8.36
N ALA A 28 1.04 4.52 9.26
CA ALA A 28 1.12 5.53 10.31
C ALA A 28 1.29 6.97 9.77
N ASN A 29 2.03 7.15 8.66
CA ASN A 29 2.17 8.45 8.01
C ASN A 29 0.86 8.90 7.34
N ILE A 30 0.08 7.98 6.78
CA ILE A 30 -1.25 8.30 6.22
C ILE A 30 -2.17 8.83 7.32
N SER A 31 -2.19 8.20 8.50
CA SER A 31 -3.00 8.68 9.62
C SER A 31 -2.52 10.04 10.14
N LEU A 32 -1.21 10.28 10.18
CA LEU A 32 -0.66 11.58 10.56
C LEU A 32 -1.15 12.65 9.60
N ARG A 33 -1.09 12.39 8.30
CA ARG A 33 -1.44 13.38 7.29
C ARG A 33 -2.93 13.71 7.23
N LEU A 34 -3.80 12.73 7.50
CA LEU A 34 -5.25 12.90 7.36
C LEU A 34 -5.94 13.26 8.68
N ASN A 35 -5.41 12.78 9.81
CA ASN A 35 -6.06 12.88 11.12
C ASN A 35 -5.15 13.45 12.22
N ASP A 36 -3.97 13.97 11.87
CA ASP A 36 -2.99 14.57 12.80
C ASP A 36 -2.59 13.64 13.97
N THR A 37 -2.60 12.32 13.73
CA THR A 37 -2.17 11.31 14.70
C THR A 37 -1.30 10.27 14.02
N ILE A 38 -0.12 9.96 14.56
CA ILE A 38 0.70 8.83 14.12
C ILE A 38 0.13 7.53 14.71
N SER A 39 -0.48 6.69 13.88
CA SER A 39 -1.06 5.40 14.31
C SER A 39 -1.27 4.47 13.12
N VAL A 40 -0.65 3.28 13.17
CA VAL A 40 -0.81 2.24 12.14
C VAL A 40 -2.29 1.86 12.01
N ASP A 41 -2.98 1.56 13.11
CA ASP A 41 -4.39 1.16 13.10
C ASP A 41 -5.31 2.20 12.45
N LYS A 42 -5.12 3.48 12.78
CA LYS A 42 -5.90 4.57 12.16
C LYS A 42 -5.60 4.65 10.66
N GLY A 43 -4.34 4.48 10.27
CA GLY A 43 -3.91 4.48 8.88
C GLY A 43 -4.54 3.35 8.07
N VAL A 44 -4.49 2.13 8.61
CA VAL A 44 -5.08 0.94 8.00
C VAL A 44 -6.59 1.11 7.83
N ARG A 45 -7.30 1.64 8.84
CA ARG A 45 -8.74 1.94 8.71
C ARG A 45 -9.05 2.97 7.62
N LEU A 46 -8.22 3.99 7.48
CA LEU A 46 -8.35 4.97 6.40
C LEU A 46 -8.15 4.31 5.03
N ILE A 47 -7.14 3.44 4.89
CA ILE A 47 -6.88 2.65 3.67
C ILE A 47 -8.06 1.71 3.37
N GLN A 48 -8.60 1.06 4.39
CA GLN A 48 -9.75 0.17 4.25
C GLN A 48 -10.96 0.91 3.70
N ASN A 49 -11.24 2.13 4.18
CA ASN A 49 -12.37 2.94 3.72
C ASN A 49 -12.26 3.40 2.26
N ILE A 50 -11.04 3.57 1.73
CA ILE A 50 -10.81 3.96 0.33
C ILE A 50 -10.63 2.76 -0.60
N SER A 51 -10.21 1.62 -0.05
CA SER A 51 -10.03 0.38 -0.80
C SER A 51 -11.34 -0.40 -0.87
N LYS A 52 -11.54 -1.19 -1.92
CA LYS A 52 -12.67 -2.13 -1.99
C LYS A 52 -12.37 -3.44 -1.21
N GLN A 53 -11.39 -3.43 -0.31
CA GLN A 53 -11.01 -4.61 0.46
C GLN A 53 -11.93 -4.78 1.67
N LYS A 54 -12.21 -6.03 2.05
CA LYS A 54 -13.21 -6.33 3.08
C LYS A 54 -12.66 -6.09 4.47
N GLU A 55 -11.52 -6.70 4.81
CA GLU A 55 -10.91 -6.57 6.13
C GLU A 55 -9.40 -6.40 6.01
N LEU A 56 -8.90 -5.28 6.52
CA LEU A 56 -7.48 -4.93 6.62
C LEU A 56 -7.19 -4.61 8.08
N PHE A 57 -6.25 -5.33 8.67
CA PHE A 57 -5.88 -5.22 10.08
C PHE A 57 -4.47 -4.66 10.27
N ASP A 58 -3.60 -4.83 9.28
CA ASP A 58 -2.29 -4.20 9.24
C ASP A 58 -1.97 -3.68 7.83
N GLY A 59 -0.85 -2.97 7.71
CA GLY A 59 -0.35 -2.45 6.44
C GLY A 59 0.54 -3.43 5.68
N SER A 60 1.07 -4.46 6.34
CA SER A 60 2.10 -5.38 5.82
C SER A 60 1.54 -6.67 5.24
N GLY A 61 0.35 -7.10 5.66
CA GLY A 61 -0.23 -8.38 5.28
C GLY A 61 0.07 -9.54 6.25
N LEU A 62 0.80 -9.32 7.35
CA LEU A 62 1.19 -10.37 8.30
C LEU A 62 0.02 -10.93 9.12
N SER A 63 -0.97 -10.10 9.40
CA SER A 63 -2.15 -10.46 10.15
C SER A 63 -2.94 -11.51 9.38
N ARG A 64 -3.14 -12.65 10.03
CA ARG A 64 -3.96 -13.75 9.50
C ARG A 64 -5.44 -13.39 9.36
N TYR A 65 -5.84 -12.23 9.87
CA TYR A 65 -7.20 -11.71 9.76
C TYR A 65 -7.41 -10.82 8.52
N ASN A 66 -6.36 -10.51 7.77
CA ASN A 66 -6.51 -9.78 6.50
C ASN A 66 -7.33 -10.60 5.50
N LEU A 67 -8.41 -10.01 4.96
CA LEU A 67 -9.28 -10.65 3.98
C LEU A 67 -9.34 -9.83 2.69
N VAL A 68 -8.71 -10.40 1.66
CA VAL A 68 -8.73 -9.90 0.29
C VAL A 68 -9.51 -10.84 -0.62
N THR A 69 -10.21 -10.28 -1.60
CA THR A 69 -10.85 -11.06 -2.68
C THR A 69 -10.06 -10.89 -3.97
N PRO A 70 -10.07 -11.87 -4.88
CA PRO A 70 -9.45 -11.70 -6.21
C PRO A 70 -9.98 -10.46 -6.93
N LYS A 71 -11.28 -10.17 -6.81
CA LYS A 71 -11.92 -8.99 -7.39
C LYS A 71 -11.36 -7.68 -6.82
N SER A 72 -11.14 -7.59 -5.51
CA SER A 72 -10.55 -6.39 -4.90
C SER A 72 -9.10 -6.19 -5.34
N VAL A 73 -8.32 -7.27 -5.47
CA VAL A 73 -6.94 -7.19 -5.97
C VAL A 73 -6.91 -6.69 -7.41
N ILE A 74 -7.73 -7.26 -8.29
CA ILE A 74 -7.84 -6.82 -9.70
C ILE A 74 -8.26 -5.34 -9.77
N SER A 75 -9.23 -4.90 -8.97
CA SER A 75 -9.63 -3.50 -8.94
C SER A 75 -8.46 -2.60 -8.54
N SER A 76 -7.72 -2.95 -7.49
CA SER A 76 -6.57 -2.15 -7.06
C SER A 76 -5.48 -2.09 -8.13
N LEU A 77 -5.16 -3.21 -8.79
CA LEU A 77 -4.19 -3.23 -9.89
C LEU A 77 -4.65 -2.37 -11.07
N HIS A 78 -5.93 -2.39 -11.40
CA HIS A 78 -6.50 -1.56 -12.46
C HIS A 78 -6.45 -0.07 -12.10
N ASP A 79 -6.74 0.30 -10.85
CA ASP A 79 -6.66 1.68 -10.38
C ASP A 79 -5.21 2.18 -10.41
N ILE A 80 -4.24 1.35 -10.00
CA ILE A 80 -2.80 1.65 -10.11
C ILE A 80 -2.40 1.81 -11.59
N TYR A 81 -2.84 0.90 -12.47
CA TYR A 81 -2.58 0.99 -13.91
C TYR A 81 -3.05 2.32 -14.50
N ASN A 82 -4.28 2.74 -14.18
CA ASN A 82 -4.82 4.00 -14.68
C ASN A 82 -4.10 5.23 -14.10
N LEU A 83 -3.55 5.13 -12.89
CA LEU A 83 -2.90 6.24 -12.22
C LEU A 83 -1.46 6.50 -12.72
N ILE A 84 -0.68 5.44 -12.94
CA ILE A 84 0.77 5.58 -13.21
C ILE A 84 1.23 4.91 -14.51
N GLY A 85 0.36 4.17 -15.18
CA GLY A 85 0.67 3.43 -16.40
C GLY A 85 1.55 2.19 -16.18
N PHE A 86 1.55 1.31 -17.17
CA PHE A 86 2.26 0.03 -17.10
C PHE A 86 3.78 0.16 -16.97
N ASP A 87 4.39 1.14 -17.65
CA ASP A 87 5.84 1.31 -17.65
C ASP A 87 6.41 1.67 -16.28
N ARG A 88 5.64 2.42 -15.47
CA ARG A 88 6.03 2.76 -14.10
C ARG A 88 5.77 1.59 -13.14
N ILE A 89 4.66 0.86 -13.31
CA ILE A 89 4.36 -0.36 -12.55
C ILE A 89 5.49 -1.38 -12.66
N LYS A 90 6.02 -1.61 -13.87
CA LYS A 90 7.14 -2.54 -14.11
C LYS A 90 8.39 -2.22 -13.29
N ARG A 91 8.58 -0.97 -12.85
CA ARG A 91 9.72 -0.59 -12.01
C ARG A 91 9.54 -1.00 -10.55
N TYR A 92 8.30 -1.08 -10.09
CA TYR A 92 7.97 -1.32 -8.68
C TYR A 92 7.83 -2.81 -8.35
N PHE A 93 7.10 -3.56 -9.16
CA PHE A 93 6.87 -4.98 -8.90
C PHE A 93 8.10 -5.83 -9.23
N LEU A 94 8.23 -6.97 -8.55
CA LEU A 94 9.21 -7.99 -8.87
C LEU A 94 9.10 -8.36 -10.35
N ARG A 95 10.22 -8.28 -11.05
CA ARG A 95 10.33 -8.75 -12.42
C ARG A 95 10.66 -10.23 -12.35
N THR A 96 9.63 -11.07 -12.36
CA THR A 96 9.84 -12.51 -12.56
C THR A 96 10.38 -12.73 -13.98
N ILE A 97 11.37 -13.61 -14.07
CA ILE A 97 12.10 -14.02 -15.28
C ILE A 97 11.13 -14.68 -16.27
#